data_AF-A0A3B0Z1Q5-F1
#
_entry.id   AF-A0A3B0Z1Q5-F1
#
_cell.length_a   1.000
_cell.length_b   1.000
_cell.length_c   1.000
_cell.angle_alpha   90.00
_cell.angle_beta   90.00
_cell.angle_gamma   90.00
#
_symmetry.space_group_name_H-M   'P 1'
#
loop_
_entity.id
_entity.type
_entity.pdbx_description
1 polymer ?
#
loop_
_entity_poly.entity_id
_entity_poly.type
_entity_poly.pdbx_seq_one_letter_code
_entity_poly.pdbx_strand_id
1 'polypeptide(L)' 'QLSAHEPGVEHWVYSDGLASVSVYIEKAPHGQDSYQGVTHRGALNAYGTMIDGHYVTVVGEVPMKTVELIGNGVRIR' A
#
# COMPACT_ATOMS: atom_id res chain seq x y z
N GLN A 1 -14.80 -4.44 -16.71
CA GLN A 1 -13.85 -4.81 -17.78
C GLN A 1 -12.75 -3.75 -17.76
N LEU A 2 -11.65 -4.03 -17.06
CA LEU A 2 -10.49 -3.14 -16.99
C LEU A 2 -9.61 -3.44 -18.19
N SER A 3 -9.38 -2.41 -19.00
CA SER A 3 -8.73 -2.47 -20.30
C SER A 3 -7.24 -2.80 -20.20
N ALA A 4 -6.74 -3.46 -21.24
CA ALA A 4 -5.38 -3.92 -21.40
C ALA A 4 -4.31 -2.84 -21.15
N HIS A 5 -3.25 -3.24 -20.43
CA HIS A 5 -1.98 -2.53 -20.20
C HIS A 5 -1.82 -1.74 -18.89
N GLU A 6 -2.50 -2.12 -17.82
CA GLU A 6 -2.09 -1.68 -16.47
C GLU A 6 -0.94 -2.58 -15.98
N PRO A 7 0.19 -2.03 -15.50
CA PRO A 7 1.13 -2.85 -14.73
C PRO A 7 0.34 -3.51 -13.60
N GLY A 8 0.41 -4.84 -13.51
CA GLY A 8 -0.43 -5.59 -12.57
C GLY A 8 -0.26 -5.06 -11.15
N VAL A 9 -1.37 -4.80 -10.46
CA VAL A 9 -1.38 -4.47 -9.04
C VAL A 9 -1.23 -5.77 -8.26
N GLU A 10 -0.18 -5.89 -7.46
CA GLU A 10 -0.08 -6.96 -6.49
C GLU A 10 -0.83 -6.55 -5.21
N HIS A 11 -1.68 -7.45 -4.71
CA HIS A 11 -2.50 -7.20 -3.53
C HIS A 11 -2.38 -8.35 -2.53
N TRP A 12 -1.86 -8.05 -1.35
CA TRP A 12 -1.73 -8.99 -0.24
C TRP A 12 -2.68 -8.64 0.89
N VAL A 13 -3.28 -9.67 1.48
CA VAL A 13 -4.16 -9.52 2.64
C VAL A 13 -3.60 -10.33 3.78
N TYR A 14 -3.35 -9.64 4.90
CA TYR A 14 -2.92 -10.24 6.16
C TYR A 14 -4.04 -10.14 7.19
N SER A 15 -4.16 -11.16 8.03
CA SER A 15 -5.06 -11.14 9.18
C SER A 15 -4.51 -11.96 10.33
N ASP A 16 -4.81 -11.55 11.55
CA ASP A 16 -4.53 -12.28 12.79
C ASP A 16 -5.79 -12.92 13.42
N GLY A 17 -6.92 -12.88 12.71
CA GLY A 17 -8.22 -13.36 13.17
C GLY A 17 -9.07 -12.32 13.89
N LEU A 18 -8.54 -11.13 14.19
CA LEU A 18 -9.28 -9.99 14.73
C LEU A 18 -9.23 -8.78 13.78
N ALA A 19 -8.03 -8.44 13.30
CA ALA A 19 -7.80 -7.35 12.37
C ALA A 19 -7.36 -7.88 11.01
N SER A 20 -7.49 -7.02 9.99
CA SER A 20 -7.01 -7.28 8.64
C SER A 20 -6.30 -6.05 8.07
N VAL A 21 -5.26 -6.32 7.28
CA VAL A 21 -4.45 -5.30 6.60
C VAL A 21 -4.25 -5.72 5.15
N SER A 22 -4.56 -4.80 4.24
CA SER A 22 -4.30 -4.93 2.81
C SER A 22 -3.04 -4.16 2.44
N VAL A 23 -2.20 -4.75 1.58
CA VAL A 23 -1.02 -4.12 0.99
C VAL A 23 -1.15 -4.18 -0.53
N TYR A 24 -1.14 -3.01 -1.18
CA TYR A 24 -1.16 -2.86 -2.63
C TYR A 24 0.22 -2.43 -3.09
N ILE A 25 0.75 -3.07 -4.12
CA ILE A 25 2.06 -2.77 -4.71
C ILE A 25 1.84 -2.57 -6.21
N GLU A 26 2.18 -1.38 -6.69
CA GLU A 26 1.94 -0.95 -8.07
C GLU A 26 3.22 -0.34 -8.62
N LYS A 27 3.59 -0.66 -9.86
CA LYS A 27 4.73 0.00 -10.50
C LYS A 27 4.40 1.47 -10.75
N ALA A 28 5.24 2.39 -10.30
CA ALA A 28 5.03 3.80 -10.53
C ALA A 28 5.11 4.10 -12.04
N PRO A 29 4.17 4.90 -12.59
CA PRO A 29 4.27 5.40 -13.95
C PRO A 29 5.57 6.20 -14.13
N HIS A 30 6.19 6.08 -15.30
CA HIS A 30 7.41 6.81 -15.62
C HIS A 30 7.24 8.32 -15.35
N GLY A 31 8.09 8.89 -14.49
CA GLY A 31 8.13 10.32 -14.18
C GLY A 31 7.31 10.76 -12.95
N GLN A 32 6.75 9.83 -12.15
CA GLN A 32 6.12 10.15 -10.87
C GLN A 32 6.91 9.60 -9.67
N ASP A 33 8.05 10.20 -9.37
CA ASP A 33 8.93 9.75 -8.26
C ASP A 33 8.48 10.23 -6.87
N SER A 34 7.41 11.04 -6.79
CA SER A 34 6.94 11.63 -5.54
C SER A 34 5.51 11.21 -5.19
N TYR A 35 5.37 10.13 -4.42
CA TYR A 35 4.14 9.86 -3.67
C TYR A 35 4.48 9.42 -2.25
N GLN A 36 4.20 10.32 -1.30
CA GLN A 36 4.03 10.00 0.10
C GLN A 36 2.71 10.60 0.50
N GLY A 37 1.77 9.75 0.91
CA GLY A 37 0.41 10.14 1.22
C GLY A 37 -0.08 9.37 2.42
N VAL A 38 -0.58 10.08 3.42
CA VAL A 38 -1.26 9.48 4.58
C VAL A 38 -2.71 9.91 4.51
N THR A 39 -3.64 8.95 4.54
CA THR A 39 -5.07 9.24 4.54
C THR A 39 -5.73 8.48 5.68
N HIS A 40 -6.60 9.16 6.41
CA HIS A 40 -7.41 8.59 7.49
C HIS A 40 -8.89 8.71 7.13
N ARG A 41 -9.67 7.62 7.28
CA ARG A 41 -11.14 7.65 7.19
C ARG A 41 -11.75 6.79 8.29
N GLY A 42 -12.20 7.42 9.38
CA GLY A 42 -12.76 6.71 10.54
C GLY A 42 -11.70 5.89 11.28
N ALA A 43 -12.00 4.62 11.60
CA ALA A 43 -11.03 3.69 12.19
C ALA A 43 -10.02 3.12 11.17
N LEU A 44 -10.26 3.36 9.88
CA LEU A 44 -9.40 2.89 8.79
C LEU A 44 -8.21 3.83 8.62
N ASN A 45 -7.01 3.27 8.74
CA ASN A 45 -5.76 3.95 8.50
C ASN A 45 -5.16 3.50 7.16
N ALA A 46 -4.65 4.45 6.39
CA ALA A 46 -3.95 4.18 5.14
C ALA A 46 -2.60 4.91 5.08
N TYR A 47 -1.56 4.20 4.67
CA TYR A 47 -0.20 4.70 4.51
C TYR A 47 0.33 4.36 3.12
N GLY A 48 0.69 5.38 2.34
CA GLY A 48 1.27 5.27 1.01
C GLY A 48 2.73 5.73 1.00
N THR A 49 3.63 4.92 0.42
CA THR A 49 5.04 5.25 0.24
C THR A 49 5.58 4.74 -1.11
N MET A 50 6.66 5.34 -1.58
CA MET A 50 7.42 4.86 -2.73
C MET A 50 8.58 3.96 -2.28
N ILE A 51 8.74 2.78 -2.89
CA ILE A 51 9.87 1.86 -2.65
C ILE A 51 10.33 1.30 -3.99
N ASP A 52 11.60 1.53 -4.36
CA ASP A 52 12.22 0.98 -5.57
C ASP A 52 11.36 1.16 -6.86
N GLY A 53 10.77 2.35 -7.03
CA GLY A 53 9.92 2.67 -8.18
C GLY A 53 8.52 2.04 -8.14
N HIS A 54 8.06 1.58 -6.97
CA HIS A 54 6.71 1.06 -6.75
C HIS A 54 5.96 1.87 -5.70
N TYR A 55 4.69 2.16 -5.96
CA TYR A 55 3.75 2.64 -4.96
C TYR A 55 3.30 1.50 -4.08
N VAL A 56 3.54 1.65 -2.79
CA VAL A 56 3.12 0.71 -1.76
C VAL A 56 2.07 1.40 -0.91
N THR A 57 0.85 0.86 -0.91
CA THR A 57 -0.26 1.37 -0.10
C THR A 57 -0.70 0.31 0.90
N VAL A 58 -0.65 0.66 2.18
CA VAL A 58 -1.10 -0.21 3.28
C VAL A 58 -2.37 0.34 3.87
N VAL A 59 -3.41 -0.47 4.00
CA VAL A 59 -4.74 -0.06 4.48
C VAL A 59 -5.26 -1.06 5.51
N GLY A 60 -5.77 -0.59 6.65
CA GLY A 60 -6.39 -1.48 7.64
C GLY A 60 -6.96 -0.78 8.86
N GLU A 61 -7.84 -1.48 9.59
CA GLU A 61 -8.40 -1.04 10.88
C GLU A 61 -7.43 -1.35 12.02
N VAL A 62 -6.22 -0.81 11.92
CA VAL A 62 -5.12 -0.96 12.88
C VAL A 62 -4.52 0.40 13.18
N PRO A 63 -3.81 0.63 14.30
CA PRO A 63 -3.18 1.93 14.57
C PRO A 63 -2.32 2.44 13.39
N MET A 64 -2.25 3.76 13.20
CA MET A 64 -1.44 4.37 12.13
C MET A 64 0.01 3.86 12.14
N LYS A 65 0.57 3.65 13.34
CA LYS A 65 1.95 3.13 13.46
C LYS A 65 2.12 1.74 12.85
N THR A 66 1.08 0.91 12.87
CA THR A 66 1.08 -0.43 12.29
C THR A 66 1.16 -0.36 10.77
N VAL A 67 0.33 0.46 10.11
CA VAL A 67 0.39 0.60 8.64
C VAL A 67 1.69 1.23 8.17
N GLU A 68 2.26 2.18 8.93
CA GLU A 68 3.61 2.74 8.66
C GLU A 68 4.70 1.66 8.73
N LEU A 69 4.69 0.84 9.78
CA LEU A 69 5.69 -0.21 9.98
C LEU A 69 5.62 -1.27 8.88
N ILE A 70 4.42 -1.68 8.48
CA ILE A 70 4.22 -2.63 7.38
C ILE A 70 4.73 -2.02 6.08
N GLY A 71 4.33 -0.80 5.74
CA GLY A 71 4.72 -0.14 4.49
C GLY A 71 6.24 0.02 4.38
N ASN A 72 6.89 0.50 5.43
CA ASN A 72 8.35 0.67 5.47
C ASN A 72 9.12 -0.67 5.53
N GLY A 73 8.43 -1.78 5.83
CA GLY A 73 8.97 -3.14 5.86
C GLY A 73 8.98 -3.85 4.49
N VAL A 74 8.23 -3.35 3.50
CA VAL A 74 8.18 -3.94 2.15
C VAL A 74 9.54 -3.83 1.47
N ARG A 75 9.93 -4.87 0.73
CA ARG A 75 11.17 -4.94 -0.06
C ARG A 75 10.83 -5.51 -1.44
N ILE A 76 11.17 -4.77 -2.49
CA ILE A 76 11.03 -5.21 -3.87
C ILE A 76 12.28 -6.01 -4.25
N ARG A 77 12.12 -7.12 -4.97
CA ARG A 77 13.21 -7.98 -5.44
C ARG A 77 13.15 -8.16 -6.95
#